data_AF-A0A656JP92-F1
#
_entry.id   AF-A0A656JP92-F1
#
_cell.length_a   1.000
_cell.length_b   1.000
_cell.length_c   1.000
_cell.angle_alpha   90.00
_cell.angle_beta   90.00
_cell.angle_gamma   90.00
#
_symmetry.space_group_name_H-M   'P 1'
#
loop_
_entity.id
_entity.type
_entity.pdbx_description
1 polymer ?
#
loop_
_entity_poly.entity_id
_entity_poly.type
_entity_poly.pdbx_seq_one_letter_code
_entity_poly.pdbx_strand_id
1 'polypeptide(L)' 'MTTIEPKDDLAARELEQVLHHDIPLTRDMGMRVIDWHTHTLRLHLPLAPNVNHKSTLFGGSLYCG' A
#
# COMPACT_ATOMS: atom_id res chain seq x y z
N MET A 1 2.46 26.28 0.71
CA MET A 1 1.38 25.33 0.33
C MET A 1 1.63 24.96 -1.11
N THR A 2 2.39 23.90 -1.35
CA THR A 2 2.63 23.40 -2.71
C THR A 2 1.60 22.32 -2.96
N THR A 3 0.61 22.63 -3.80
CA THR A 3 -0.35 21.68 -4.33
C THR A 3 0.42 20.61 -5.10
N ILE A 4 0.40 19.38 -4.60
CA ILE A 4 0.95 18.23 -5.31
C ILE A 4 -0.10 17.88 -6.37
N GLU A 5 0.15 18.27 -7.61
CA GLU A 5 -0.72 17.85 -8.73
C GLU A 5 -0.59 16.32 -8.92
N PRO A 6 -1.71 15.60 -9.13
CA PRO A 6 -1.71 14.15 -9.28
C PRO A 6 -1.22 13.81 -10.68
N LYS A 7 0.10 13.76 -10.87
CA LYS A 7 0.67 13.51 -12.20
C LYS A 7 0.89 12.01 -12.50
N ASP A 8 0.86 11.13 -11.50
CA ASP A 8 1.28 9.73 -11.64
C ASP A 8 0.23 8.68 -11.14
N ASP A 9 -1.07 8.96 -11.27
CA ASP A 9 -2.16 8.02 -10.85
C ASP A 9 -2.12 6.67 -11.61
N LEU A 10 -1.70 6.67 -12.88
CA LEU A 10 -1.69 5.44 -13.69
C LEU A 10 -0.61 4.46 -13.21
N ALA A 11 0.63 4.93 -13.00
CA ALA A 11 1.74 4.08 -12.59
C ALA A 11 1.50 3.47 -11.20
N ALA A 12 0.93 4.26 -10.28
CA ALA A 12 0.52 3.77 -8.96
C ALA A 12 -0.51 2.64 -9.06
N ARG A 13 -1.53 2.82 -9.90
CA ARG A 13 -2.61 1.83 -10.09
C ARG A 13 -2.13 0.57 -10.81
N GLU A 14 -1.26 0.70 -11.80
CA GLU A 14 -0.64 -0.44 -12.46
C GLU A 14 0.24 -1.24 -11.49
N LEU A 15 1.04 -0.56 -10.67
CA LEU A 15 1.84 -1.22 -9.63
C LEU A 15 0.95 -1.92 -8.59
N GLU A 16 -0.14 -1.28 -8.15
CA GLU A 16 -1.11 -1.91 -7.24
C GLU A 16 -1.68 -3.20 -7.85
N GLN A 17 -2.05 -3.18 -9.13
CA GLN A 17 -2.55 -4.36 -9.84
C GLN A 17 -1.52 -5.47 -9.94
N VAL A 18 -0.27 -5.14 -10.26
CA VAL A 18 0.84 -6.10 -10.29
C VAL A 18 1.02 -6.74 -8.92
N LEU A 19 1.07 -5.95 -7.85
CA LEU A 19 1.23 -6.47 -6.49
C LEU A 19 0.06 -7.38 -6.07
N HIS A 20 -1.18 -6.98 -6.38
CA HIS A 20 -2.35 -7.82 -6.08
C HIS A 20 -2.40 -9.10 -6.91
N HIS A 21 -1.84 -9.10 -8.12
CA HIS A 21 -1.81 -10.29 -8.99
C HIS A 21 -0.69 -11.24 -8.58
N ASP A 22 0.53 -10.73 -8.47
CA ASP A 22 1.74 -11.54 -8.25
C ASP A 22 1.95 -11.90 -6.78
N ILE A 23 1.43 -11.08 -5.85
CA ILE A 23 1.49 -11.30 -4.40
C ILE A 23 0.07 -11.21 -3.82
N PRO A 24 -0.78 -12.24 -3.96
CA PRO A 24 -2.19 -12.19 -3.58
C PRO A 24 -2.47 -11.73 -2.14
N LEU A 25 -1.54 -12.02 -1.22
CA LEU A 25 -1.60 -11.55 0.16
C LEU A 25 -1.75 -10.01 0.27
N THR A 26 -1.16 -9.23 -0.64
CA THR A 26 -1.27 -7.77 -0.63
C THR A 26 -2.71 -7.29 -0.83
N ARG A 27 -3.50 -8.02 -1.62
CA ARG A 27 -4.94 -7.77 -1.79
C ARG A 27 -5.70 -8.06 -0.50
N ASP A 28 -5.45 -9.21 0.12
CA ASP A 28 -6.11 -9.61 1.36
C ASP A 28 -5.77 -8.68 2.53
N MET A 29 -4.54 -8.15 2.54
CA MET A 29 -4.08 -7.13 3.47
C MET A 29 -4.69 -5.74 3.19
N GLY A 30 -5.40 -5.54 2.09
CA GLY A 30 -5.98 -4.25 1.68
C GLY A 30 -4.93 -3.20 1.33
N MET A 31 -3.72 -3.63 0.94
CA MET A 31 -2.61 -2.77 0.57
C MET A 31 -2.97 -1.94 -0.67
N ARG A 32 -2.65 -0.64 -0.62
CA ARG A 32 -2.81 0.28 -1.75
C ARG A 32 -1.53 1.03 -2.05
N VAL A 33 -1.29 1.31 -3.33
CA VAL A 33 -0.21 2.21 -3.77
C VAL A 33 -0.79 3.62 -3.81
N ILE A 34 -0.32 4.48 -2.89
CA ILE A 34 -0.78 5.87 -2.80
C ILE A 34 -0.10 6.74 -3.84
N ASP A 35 1.21 6.54 -4.02
CA ASP A 35 2.00 7.35 -4.94
C ASP A 35 3.32 6.66 -5.27
N TRP A 36 3.83 6.91 -6.47
CA TRP A 36 5.16 6.51 -6.92
C TRP A 36 5.77 7.66 -7.73
N HIS A 37 6.66 8.41 -7.09
CA HIS A 37 7.33 9.54 -7.74
C HIS A 37 8.69 9.78 -7.10
N THR A 38 9.63 10.35 -7.86
CA THR A 38 10.95 10.77 -7.34
C THR A 38 11.67 9.70 -6.51
N HIS A 39 11.63 8.44 -6.95
CA HIS A 39 12.21 7.28 -6.25
C HIS A 39 11.62 7.00 -4.86
N THR A 40 10.40 7.47 -4.59
CA THR A 40 9.68 7.22 -3.35
C THR A 40 8.39 6.48 -3.66
N LEU A 41 8.23 5.29 -3.06
CA LEU A 41 6.97 4.56 -3.02
C LEU A 41 6.23 4.89 -1.73
N ARG A 42 4.95 5.24 -1.83
CA ARG A 42 4.07 5.39 -0.68
C ARG A 42 2.98 4.33 -0.71
N LEU A 43 2.91 3.57 0.37
CA LEU A 43 1.95 2.49 0.54
C LEU A 43 0.98 2.82 1.67
N HIS A 44 -0.24 2.32 1.55
CA HIS A 44 -1.23 2.38 2.60
C HIS A 44 -1.66 0.97 2.99
N LEU A 45 -1.59 0.68 4.28
CA LEU A 45 -1.98 -0.60 4.87
C LEU A 45 -3.05 -0.36 5.96
N PRO A 46 -4.32 -0.77 5.72
CA PRO A 46 -5.39 -0.56 6.70
C PRO A 46 -5.20 -1.44 7.95
N LEU A 47 -5.56 -0.92 9.12
CA LEU A 47 -5.45 -1.65 10.39
C LEU A 47 -6.36 -2.89 10.45
N ALA A 48 -7.61 -2.78 9.99
CA ALA A 48 -8.63 -3.81 10.17
C ALA A 48 -8.20 -5.23 9.70
N PRO A 49 -7.70 -5.43 8.46
CA PRO A 49 -7.22 -6.75 8.02
C PRO A 49 -5.85 -7.14 8.58
N ASN A 50 -5.13 -6.20 9.21
CA ASN A 50 -3.76 -6.38 9.68
C ASN A 50 -3.65 -6.24 11.21
N VAL A 51 -4.75 -6.37 11.94
CA VAL A 51 -4.78 -6.18 13.39
C VAL A 51 -4.29 -7.45 14.11
N ASN A 52 -3.58 -7.26 15.21
CA ASN A 52 -3.20 -8.34 16.12
C ASN A 52 -4.12 -8.38 17.36
N HIS A 53 -3.89 -9.35 18.25
CA HIS A 53 -4.66 -9.51 19.49
C HIS A 53 -4.50 -8.36 20.51
N LYS A 54 -3.63 -7.38 20.27
CA LYS A 54 -3.43 -6.17 21.08
C LYS A 54 -4.10 -4.94 20.45
N SER A 55 -4.90 -5.11 19.39
CA SER A 55 -5.54 -4.02 18.66
C SER A 55 -4.54 -3.05 18.01
N THR A 56 -3.36 -3.55 17.64
CA THR A 56 -2.35 -2.81 16.87
C THR A 56 -2.01 -3.56 15.57
N LEU A 57 -1.16 -3.00 14.72
CA LEU A 57 -0.71 -3.68 13.51
C LEU A 57 0.10 -4.95 13.84
N PHE A 58 -0.22 -6.05 13.18
CA PHE A 58 0.51 -7.30 13.25
C PHE A 58 1.92 -7.12 12.68
N GLY A 59 2.93 -7.63 13.39
CA GLY A 59 4.33 -7.42 13.03
C GLY A 59 4.71 -8.01 11.67
N GLY A 60 4.15 -9.17 11.31
CA GLY A 60 4.34 -9.76 9.98
C GLY A 60 3.72 -8.91 8.87
N SER A 61 2.55 -8.32 9.11
CA SER A 61 1.90 -7.42 8.15
C SER A 61 2.72 -6.14 7.93
N LEU A 62 3.31 -5.57 8.99
CA LEU A 62 4.21 -4.42 8.89
C LEU A 62 5.49 -4.73 8.12
N TYR A 63 6.04 -5.94 8.30
CA TYR A 63 7.25 -6.36 7.61
C TYR A 63 7.03 -6.57 6.11
N CYS A 64 5.85 -7.08 5.73
CA CYS A 64 5.49 -7.36 4.34
C CYS A 64 4.93 -6.14 3.59
N GLY A 65 4.55 -5.07 4.29
CA GLY A 65 3.93 -3.88 3.72
C GLY A 65 4.88 -2.72 3.45
#